data_AF-A0A2H6LCL5-F1
#
_entry.id   AF-A0A2H6LCL5-F1
#
_cell.length_a   1.000
_cell.length_b   1.000
_cell.length_c   1.000
_cell.angle_alpha   90.00
_cell.angle_beta   90.00
_cell.angle_gamma   90.00
#
_symmetry.space_group_name_H-M   'P 1'
#
loop_
_entity.id
_entity.type
_entity.pdbx_description
1 polymer ?
#
loop_
_entity_poly.entity_id
_entity_poly.type
_entity_poly.pdbx_seq_one_letter_code
_entity_poly.pdbx_strand_id
1 'polypeptide(L)'
;MNQPKEKLIKLTLTGRYCQLICTLIKEVGNHAFWDATCNFFPVGSNKGTEEEIMAFFMSNLPDMSLLEGGNNLHYGVIQIWLMIKEKTLEIAHCLLSIKGQHNDFLLHMLHHGIIDEWTYQYRWLEADLYKNMYNLINCNQGNLIISNLKNNWSYTFDNNLELICQIIREDLEGEFGVYILPYYQYKAKDIQEISKLKRKEHQNKLSPIEREKLWALIDQNTTKHIWLDRFLYIANALAEKGCSEIKKFLEIHSNILYAINKLQIKSYCDPALKIHKQVSHYCENGVISYGVKPKWKA
;
A
#
# COMPACT_ATOMS: atom_id res chain seq x y z
N MET A 1 -0.66 -40.43 -33.52
CA MET A 1 -1.29 -39.34 -32.75
C MET A 1 -0.18 -38.55 -32.07
N ASN A 2 0.16 -37.38 -32.61
CA ASN A 2 1.10 -36.47 -31.95
C ASN A 2 0.29 -35.60 -30.99
N GLN A 3 0.41 -35.82 -29.69
CA GLN A 3 -0.07 -34.84 -28.71
C GLN A 3 0.74 -33.56 -28.92
N PRO A 4 0.10 -32.39 -29.09
CA PRO A 4 0.83 -31.13 -29.14
C PRO A 4 1.54 -30.97 -27.79
N LYS A 5 2.87 -30.82 -27.80
CA LYS A 5 3.61 -30.36 -26.63
C LYS A 5 3.09 -28.95 -26.32
N GLU A 6 2.20 -28.82 -25.34
CA GLU A 6 1.83 -27.52 -24.78
C GLU A 6 3.11 -26.84 -24.31
N LYS A 7 3.55 -25.84 -25.06
CA LYS A 7 4.70 -25.02 -24.70
C LYS A 7 4.21 -24.09 -23.61
N LEU A 8 4.29 -24.51 -22.35
CA LEU A 8 3.97 -23.66 -21.19
C LEU A 8 4.72 -22.33 -21.33
N ILE A 9 3.98 -21.25 -21.54
CA ILE A 9 4.57 -19.92 -21.61
C ILE A 9 4.90 -19.51 -20.17
N LYS A 10 6.19 -19.47 -19.86
CA LYS A 10 6.70 -19.02 -18.58
C LYS A 10 7.18 -17.58 -18.70
N LEU A 11 6.56 -16.69 -17.95
CA LEU A 11 6.96 -15.29 -17.80
C LEU A 11 7.63 -15.13 -16.43
N THR A 12 8.81 -14.51 -16.40
CA THR A 12 9.48 -14.15 -15.14
C THR A 12 9.61 -12.65 -15.06
N LEU A 13 9.06 -12.07 -14.00
CA LEU A 13 9.10 -10.65 -13.71
C LEU A 13 9.89 -10.44 -12.43
N THR A 14 10.95 -9.66 -12.54
CA THR A 14 11.85 -9.42 -11.42
C THR A 14 11.66 -7.99 -10.97
N GLY A 15 11.19 -7.83 -9.74
CA GLY A 15 11.28 -6.59 -8.99
C GLY A 15 12.62 -6.48 -8.26
N ARG A 16 12.80 -5.39 -7.52
CA ARG A 16 13.98 -5.07 -6.71
C ARG A 16 14.19 -6.04 -5.55
N TYR A 17 13.11 -6.56 -4.96
CA TYR A 17 13.15 -7.44 -3.79
C TYR A 17 12.39 -8.76 -3.95
N CYS A 18 11.70 -8.92 -5.08
CA CYS A 18 10.86 -10.08 -5.33
C CYS A 18 10.91 -10.49 -6.80
N GLN A 19 10.65 -11.76 -7.06
CA GLN A 19 10.54 -12.31 -8.39
C GLN A 19 9.20 -13.04 -8.50
N LEU A 20 8.36 -12.61 -9.44
CA LEU A 20 7.13 -13.28 -9.79
C LEU A 20 7.35 -14.14 -11.03
N ILE A 21 7.03 -15.42 -10.91
CA ILE A 21 7.09 -16.39 -12.00
C ILE A 21 5.64 -16.74 -12.36
N CYS A 22 5.21 -16.32 -13.54
CA CYS A 22 3.89 -16.60 -14.06
C CYS A 22 3.96 -17.72 -15.11
N THR A 23 3.07 -18.70 -15.01
CA THR A 23 2.97 -19.79 -15.99
C THR A 23 1.59 -19.76 -16.63
N LEU A 24 1.53 -19.63 -17.95
CA LEU A 24 0.27 -19.69 -18.67
C LEU A 24 -0.34 -21.09 -18.51
N ILE A 25 -1.53 -21.15 -17.91
CA ILE A 25 -2.28 -22.38 -17.73
C ILE A 25 -3.20 -22.62 -18.94
N LYS A 26 -3.90 -21.59 -19.41
CA LYS A 26 -4.94 -21.72 -20.43
C LYS A 26 -5.19 -20.40 -21.17
N GLU A 27 -5.60 -20.48 -22.44
CA GLU A 27 -6.18 -19.36 -23.17
C GLU A 27 -7.63 -19.67 -23.58
N VAL A 28 -8.52 -18.68 -23.46
CA VAL A 28 -9.92 -18.75 -23.91
C VAL A 28 -10.27 -17.46 -24.64
N GLY A 29 -10.34 -17.50 -25.97
CA GLY A 29 -10.55 -16.30 -26.78
C GLY A 29 -9.39 -15.30 -26.63
N ASN A 30 -9.70 -14.06 -26.25
CA ASN A 30 -8.68 -13.02 -25.99
C ASN A 30 -8.19 -13.00 -24.53
N HIS A 31 -8.50 -14.04 -23.75
CA HIS A 31 -8.18 -14.11 -22.32
C HIS A 31 -7.12 -15.17 -22.05
N ALA A 32 -6.11 -14.80 -21.26
CA ALA A 32 -5.03 -15.67 -20.80
C ALA A 32 -5.15 -15.88 -19.28
N PHE A 33 -5.06 -17.13 -18.86
CA PHE A 33 -5.12 -17.56 -17.46
C PHE A 33 -3.73 -17.98 -17.00
N TRP A 34 -3.25 -17.35 -15.93
CA TRP A 34 -1.88 -17.53 -15.44
C TRP A 34 -1.90 -18.10 -14.02
N ASP A 35 -0.99 -19.04 -13.76
CA ASP A 35 -0.52 -19.36 -12.42
C ASP A 35 0.60 -18.39 -12.04
N ALA A 36 0.74 -18.04 -10.77
CA ALA A 36 1.81 -17.15 -10.32
C ALA A 36 2.44 -17.65 -9.02
N THR A 37 3.77 -17.67 -8.99
CA THR A 37 4.55 -17.93 -7.76
C THR A 37 5.44 -16.73 -7.50
N CYS A 38 5.53 -16.27 -6.25
CA CYS A 38 6.40 -15.16 -5.87
C CYS A 38 7.51 -15.63 -4.94
N ASN A 39 8.74 -15.31 -5.30
CA ASN A 39 9.92 -15.50 -4.49
C ASN A 39 10.37 -14.15 -3.94
N PHE A 40 10.45 -14.01 -2.62
CA PHE A 40 11.00 -12.84 -1.94
C PHE A 40 11.59 -13.28 -0.60
N PHE A 41 12.42 -12.43 0.00
CA PHE A 41 12.93 -12.65 1.35
C PHE A 41 12.04 -11.88 2.34
N PRO A 42 11.35 -12.57 3.27
CA PRO A 42 10.58 -11.90 4.31
C PRO A 42 11.49 -11.03 5.19
N VAL A 43 10.92 -9.94 5.71
CA VAL A 43 11.62 -8.99 6.59
C VAL A 43 11.05 -9.13 7.99
N GLY A 44 11.88 -9.36 9.00
CA GLY A 44 11.42 -9.60 10.37
C GLY A 44 11.17 -11.09 10.66
N SER A 45 10.43 -11.37 11.74
CA SER A 45 10.23 -12.72 12.27
C SER A 45 8.84 -12.87 12.88
N ASN A 46 8.16 -13.98 12.60
CA ASN A 46 6.87 -14.33 13.22
C ASN A 46 6.98 -14.75 14.70
N LYS A 47 8.19 -14.80 15.25
CA LYS A 47 8.48 -15.11 16.66
C LYS A 47 9.41 -14.08 17.30
N GLY A 48 9.53 -12.90 16.67
CA GLY A 48 10.41 -11.82 17.12
C GLY A 48 9.75 -10.86 18.11
N THR A 49 10.30 -9.64 18.20
CA THR A 49 9.62 -8.50 18.84
C THR A 49 8.33 -8.15 18.11
N GLU A 50 7.48 -7.32 18.71
CA GLU A 50 6.24 -6.89 18.06
C GLU A 50 6.52 -6.14 16.75
N GLU A 51 7.59 -5.34 16.69
CA GLU A 51 8.03 -4.70 15.45
C GLU A 51 8.52 -5.73 14.41
N GLU A 52 9.23 -6.78 14.82
CA GLU A 52 9.64 -7.87 13.93
C GLU A 52 8.44 -8.66 13.39
N ILE A 53 7.41 -8.87 14.20
CA ILE A 53 6.18 -9.54 13.77
C ILE A 53 5.38 -8.62 12.83
N MET A 54 5.28 -7.32 13.10
CA MET A 54 4.66 -6.35 12.21
C MET A 54 5.38 -6.27 10.86
N ALA A 55 6.71 -6.19 10.86
CA ALA A 55 7.52 -6.18 9.64
C ALA A 55 7.33 -7.50 8.85
N PHE A 56 7.30 -8.64 9.55
CA PHE A 56 7.05 -9.93 8.94
C PHE A 56 5.67 -9.96 8.28
N PHE A 57 4.64 -9.51 8.98
CA PHE A 57 3.29 -9.40 8.44
C PHE A 57 3.25 -8.53 7.17
N MET A 58 3.79 -7.30 7.23
CA MET A 58 3.87 -6.39 6.09
C MET A 58 4.58 -7.03 4.89
N SER A 59 5.74 -7.65 5.12
CA SER A 59 6.55 -8.26 4.05
C SER A 59 5.79 -9.36 3.30
N ASN A 60 4.78 -9.97 3.92
CA ASN A 60 3.93 -11.00 3.30
C ASN A 60 2.76 -10.41 2.49
N LEU A 61 2.48 -9.11 2.60
CA LEU A 61 1.46 -8.42 1.80
C LEU A 61 2.00 -7.97 0.42
N PRO A 62 1.14 -7.85 -0.61
CA PRO A 62 -0.21 -8.39 -0.67
C PRO A 62 -0.16 -9.93 -0.75
N ASP A 63 -1.20 -10.60 -0.24
CA ASP A 63 -1.29 -12.06 -0.27
C ASP A 63 -1.31 -12.59 -1.72
N MET A 64 -0.67 -13.73 -1.96
CA MET A 64 -0.66 -14.40 -3.27
C MET A 64 -2.02 -14.97 -3.66
N SER A 65 -2.83 -15.37 -2.67
CA SER A 65 -4.19 -15.87 -2.88
C SER A 65 -5.12 -14.85 -3.52
N LEU A 66 -4.79 -13.55 -3.46
CA LEU A 66 -5.52 -12.51 -4.20
C LEU A 66 -5.38 -12.62 -5.72
N LEU A 67 -4.37 -13.35 -6.19
CA LEU A 67 -4.20 -13.69 -7.60
C LEU A 67 -4.96 -15.00 -7.93
N GLU A 68 -5.33 -15.81 -6.95
CA GLU A 68 -6.01 -17.08 -7.13
C GLU A 68 -7.54 -16.87 -7.27
N GLY A 69 -8.21 -17.59 -8.18
CA GLY A 69 -9.68 -17.65 -8.19
C GLY A 69 -10.44 -17.01 -9.37
N GLY A 70 -9.81 -16.77 -10.52
CA GLY A 70 -10.56 -16.71 -11.79
C GLY A 70 -10.86 -15.32 -12.38
N ASN A 71 -10.12 -14.27 -12.01
CA ASN A 71 -10.14 -13.01 -12.76
C ASN A 71 -9.13 -13.04 -13.91
N ASN A 72 -9.41 -12.28 -14.97
CA ASN A 72 -8.51 -12.01 -16.08
C ASN A 72 -7.19 -11.41 -15.57
N LEU A 73 -6.27 -12.25 -15.08
CA LEU A 73 -4.91 -11.89 -14.68
C LEU A 73 -4.16 -11.38 -15.91
N HIS A 74 -4.34 -10.12 -16.25
CA HIS A 74 -3.55 -9.47 -17.26
C HIS A 74 -2.32 -8.84 -16.62
N TYR A 75 -1.30 -8.65 -17.43
CA TYR A 75 0.01 -8.16 -17.02
C TYR A 75 0.00 -6.90 -16.11
N GLY A 76 -0.98 -6.01 -16.29
CA GLY A 76 -1.16 -4.82 -15.45
C GLY A 76 -1.44 -5.14 -13.98
N VAL A 77 -2.29 -6.13 -13.70
CA VAL A 77 -2.55 -6.61 -12.32
C VAL A 77 -1.27 -7.14 -11.68
N ILE A 78 -0.52 -7.93 -12.46
CA ILE A 78 0.74 -8.53 -12.02
C ILE A 78 1.79 -7.44 -11.70
N GLN A 79 1.91 -6.41 -12.54
CA GLN A 79 2.81 -5.29 -12.30
C GLN A 79 2.43 -4.49 -11.04
N ILE A 80 1.13 -4.26 -10.83
CA ILE A 80 0.66 -3.56 -9.64
C ILE A 80 0.92 -4.40 -8.38
N TRP A 81 0.68 -5.71 -8.44
CA TRP A 81 1.02 -6.63 -7.35
C TRP A 81 2.51 -6.51 -6.98
N LEU A 82 3.40 -6.60 -7.98
CA LEU A 82 4.85 -6.46 -7.79
C LEU A 82 5.22 -5.10 -7.17
N MET A 83 4.62 -4.02 -7.65
CA MET A 83 4.85 -2.67 -7.12
C MET A 83 4.44 -2.55 -5.65
N ILE A 84 3.27 -3.09 -5.29
CA ILE A 84 2.78 -3.07 -3.91
C ILE A 84 3.64 -3.98 -3.03
N LYS A 85 4.08 -5.14 -3.54
CA LYS A 85 5.00 -6.03 -2.84
C LYS A 85 6.35 -5.37 -2.54
N GLU A 86 6.91 -4.62 -3.48
CA GLU A 86 8.15 -3.87 -3.23
C GLU A 86 7.94 -2.77 -2.18
N LYS A 87 6.82 -2.05 -2.26
CA LYS A 87 6.44 -1.02 -1.27
C LYS A 87 6.36 -1.64 0.14
N THR A 88 5.70 -2.78 0.31
CA THR A 88 5.53 -3.41 1.62
C THR A 88 6.85 -3.88 2.22
N LEU A 89 7.77 -4.40 1.39
CA LEU A 89 9.12 -4.79 1.81
C LEU A 89 9.96 -3.57 2.24
N GLU A 90 9.88 -2.46 1.52
CA GLU A 90 10.56 -1.20 1.87
C GLU A 90 10.09 -0.66 3.22
N ILE A 91 8.77 -0.63 3.45
CA ILE A 91 8.20 -0.18 4.71
C ILE A 91 8.60 -1.13 5.86
N ALA A 92 8.58 -2.45 5.63
CA ALA A 92 9.02 -3.43 6.63
C ALA A 92 10.49 -3.24 7.03
N HIS A 93 11.38 -2.94 6.07
CA HIS A 93 12.77 -2.61 6.39
C HIS A 93 12.89 -1.32 7.22
N CYS A 94 12.09 -0.29 6.92
CA CYS A 94 12.05 0.93 7.73
C CYS A 94 11.55 0.69 9.16
N LEU A 95 10.69 -0.32 9.38
CA LEU A 95 10.24 -0.67 10.74
C LEU A 95 11.40 -1.15 11.60
N LEU A 96 12.32 -1.94 11.04
CA LEU A 96 13.42 -2.59 11.78
C LEU A 96 14.74 -1.79 11.77
N SER A 97 14.75 -0.64 11.10
CA SER A 97 15.93 0.20 10.95
C SER A 97 15.79 1.52 11.69
N ILE A 98 16.90 2.23 11.85
CA ILE A 98 16.90 3.62 12.32
C ILE A 98 17.33 4.52 11.16
N LYS A 99 16.52 5.54 10.87
CA LYS A 99 16.75 6.46 9.75
C LYS A 99 18.11 7.12 9.84
N GLY A 100 18.88 7.08 8.75
CA GLY A 100 20.20 7.70 8.67
C GLY A 100 21.33 6.91 9.32
N GLN A 101 21.05 5.74 9.92
CA GLN A 101 22.08 4.90 10.53
C GLN A 101 22.63 3.86 9.55
N HIS A 102 23.69 3.15 9.96
CA HIS A 102 24.36 2.12 9.15
C HIS A 102 23.45 0.95 8.76
N ASN A 103 22.39 0.69 9.52
CA ASN A 103 21.37 -0.32 9.21
C ASN A 103 20.22 0.22 8.35
N ASP A 104 20.24 1.49 7.94
CA ASP A 104 19.25 2.08 7.03
C ASP A 104 19.41 1.50 5.62
N PHE A 105 18.69 0.41 5.38
CA PHE A 105 18.68 -0.29 4.10
C PHE A 105 18.28 0.63 2.94
N LEU A 106 17.31 1.53 3.13
CA LEU A 106 16.86 2.42 2.06
C LEU A 106 17.89 3.52 1.79
N LEU A 107 18.64 3.99 2.78
CA LEU A 107 19.73 4.95 2.57
C LEU A 107 20.83 4.35 1.69
N HIS A 108 21.18 3.08 1.93
CA HIS A 108 22.11 2.36 1.06
C HIS A 108 21.59 2.33 -0.39
N MET A 109 20.30 2.06 -0.59
CA MET A 109 19.70 2.04 -1.92
C MET A 109 19.65 3.41 -2.60
N LEU A 110 19.40 4.47 -1.83
CA LEU A 110 19.45 5.84 -2.29
C LEU A 110 20.85 6.19 -2.79
N HIS A 111 21.90 5.88 -2.01
CA HIS A 111 23.29 6.12 -2.41
C HIS A 111 23.70 5.38 -3.69
N HIS A 112 23.13 4.19 -3.92
CA HIS A 112 23.37 3.40 -5.14
C HIS A 112 22.45 3.79 -6.30
N GLY A 113 21.60 4.81 -6.14
CA GLY A 113 20.66 5.27 -7.18
C GLY A 113 19.57 4.27 -7.53
N ILE A 114 19.31 3.28 -6.66
CA ILE A 114 18.25 2.28 -6.86
C ILE A 114 16.88 2.90 -6.56
N ILE A 115 16.84 3.83 -5.60
CA ILE A 115 15.66 4.63 -5.27
C ILE A 115 16.01 6.11 -5.30
N ASP A 116 15.00 6.96 -5.49
CA ASP A 116 15.17 8.40 -5.40
C ASP A 116 14.91 8.90 -3.97
N GLU A 117 15.27 10.17 -3.75
CA GLU A 117 15.05 10.87 -2.49
C GLU A 117 13.57 10.88 -2.10
N TRP A 118 12.67 10.96 -3.09
CA TRP A 118 11.23 10.94 -2.83
C TRP A 118 10.81 9.62 -2.20
N THR A 119 11.18 8.48 -2.81
CA THR A 119 10.87 7.14 -2.33
C THR A 119 11.48 6.90 -0.96
N TYR A 120 12.75 7.28 -0.77
CA TYR A 120 13.42 7.21 0.52
C TYR A 120 12.62 7.94 1.62
N GLN A 121 12.25 9.21 1.39
CA GLN A 121 11.51 9.99 2.38
C GLN A 121 10.09 9.46 2.60
N TYR A 122 9.41 9.06 1.52
CA TYR A 122 8.02 8.63 1.56
C TYR A 122 7.87 7.32 2.35
N ARG A 123 8.73 6.33 2.13
CA ARG A 123 8.69 5.03 2.83
C ARG A 123 8.96 5.17 4.32
N TRP A 124 9.88 6.04 4.71
CA TRP A 124 10.11 6.37 6.11
C TRP A 124 8.88 6.96 6.79
N LEU A 125 8.18 7.89 6.12
CA LEU A 125 6.95 8.46 6.67
C LEU A 125 5.82 7.43 6.78
N GLU A 126 5.69 6.50 5.83
CA GLU A 126 4.73 5.39 5.93
C GLU A 126 5.05 4.49 7.13
N ALA A 127 6.32 4.13 7.33
CA ALA A 127 6.73 3.37 8.50
C ALA A 127 6.48 4.12 9.82
N ASP A 128 6.73 5.42 9.85
CA ASP A 128 6.46 6.28 11.01
C ASP A 128 4.95 6.35 11.33
N LEU A 129 4.06 6.32 10.32
CA LEU A 129 2.61 6.23 10.54
C LEU A 129 2.25 4.96 11.29
N TYR A 130 2.71 3.79 10.83
CA TYR A 130 2.38 2.51 11.46
C TYR A 130 2.99 2.39 12.86
N LYS A 131 4.24 2.84 13.05
CA LYS A 131 4.87 2.92 14.38
C LYS A 131 4.08 3.81 15.33
N ASN A 132 3.66 4.98 14.86
CA ASN A 132 2.88 5.91 15.68
C ASN A 132 1.50 5.33 16.05
N MET A 133 0.82 4.66 15.12
CA MET A 133 -0.47 4.00 15.40
C MET A 133 -0.30 2.85 16.39
N TYR A 134 0.74 2.03 16.23
CA TYR A 134 1.07 0.97 17.18
C TYR A 134 1.36 1.54 18.59
N ASN A 135 2.14 2.63 18.67
CA ASN A 135 2.41 3.29 19.95
C ASN A 135 1.15 3.93 20.56
N LEU A 136 0.24 4.47 19.74
CA LEU A 136 -1.05 5.00 20.20
C LEU A 136 -1.94 3.88 20.77
N ILE A 137 -1.95 2.71 20.15
CA ILE A 137 -2.67 1.53 20.64
C ILE A 137 -2.10 1.05 21.98
N ASN A 138 -0.78 1.09 22.14
CA ASN A 138 -0.08 0.55 23.32
C ASN A 138 0.24 1.59 24.41
N CYS A 139 -0.15 2.84 24.24
CA CYS A 139 0.04 3.86 25.28
C CYS A 139 -0.82 3.53 26.52
N ASN A 140 -0.56 4.16 27.67
CA ASN A 140 -1.28 3.82 28.92
C ASN A 140 -2.81 3.96 28.79
N GLN A 141 -3.24 4.89 27.95
CA GLN A 141 -4.65 5.16 27.65
C GLN A 141 -5.18 4.38 26.43
N GLY A 142 -4.33 3.65 25.71
CA GLY A 142 -4.68 2.90 24.51
C GLY A 142 -5.67 1.76 24.75
N ASN A 143 -5.65 1.17 25.96
CA ASN A 143 -6.64 0.19 26.38
C ASN A 143 -8.09 0.72 26.28
N LEU A 144 -8.31 2.02 26.47
CA LEU A 144 -9.63 2.64 26.31
C LEU A 144 -10.11 2.57 24.86
N ILE A 145 -9.19 2.73 23.90
CA ILE A 145 -9.50 2.59 22.47
C ILE A 145 -9.91 1.15 22.19
N ILE A 146 -9.12 0.19 22.64
CA ILE A 146 -9.38 -1.25 22.45
C ILE A 146 -10.70 -1.68 23.07
N SER A 147 -10.99 -1.26 24.32
CA SER A 147 -12.27 -1.58 24.97
C SER A 147 -13.47 -1.00 24.21
N ASN A 148 -13.36 0.24 23.71
CA ASN A 148 -14.42 0.83 22.89
C ASN A 148 -14.58 0.10 21.55
N LEU A 149 -13.49 -0.36 20.93
CA LEU A 149 -13.55 -1.16 19.71
C LEU A 149 -14.27 -2.49 19.95
N LYS A 150 -13.88 -3.22 21.00
CA LYS A 150 -14.47 -4.53 21.34
C LYS A 150 -15.96 -4.43 21.73
N ASN A 151 -16.36 -3.36 22.41
CA ASN A 151 -17.74 -3.20 22.87
C ASN A 151 -18.72 -2.78 21.76
N ASN A 152 -18.24 -2.05 20.75
CA ASN A 152 -19.11 -1.47 19.72
C ASN A 152 -19.05 -2.21 18.37
N TRP A 153 -18.07 -3.10 18.16
CA TRP A 153 -17.92 -3.84 16.89
C TRP A 153 -17.63 -5.32 17.10
N SER A 154 -18.32 -6.16 16.33
CA SER A 154 -18.40 -7.62 16.50
C SER A 154 -17.15 -8.42 16.10
N TYR A 155 -16.09 -7.75 15.65
CA TYR A 155 -14.84 -8.40 15.28
C TYR A 155 -13.85 -8.26 16.43
N THR A 156 -13.48 -9.39 17.03
CA THR A 156 -12.61 -9.45 18.19
C THR A 156 -11.18 -9.67 17.74
N PHE A 157 -10.33 -8.65 17.89
CA PHE A 157 -8.89 -8.84 17.88
C PHE A 157 -8.46 -9.46 19.21
N ASP A 158 -7.62 -10.48 19.16
CA ASP A 158 -7.08 -11.16 20.32
C ASP A 158 -6.09 -10.25 21.07
N ASN A 159 -5.36 -9.40 20.34
CA ASN A 159 -4.39 -8.48 20.90
C ASN A 159 -4.19 -7.20 20.06
N ASN A 160 -3.43 -6.25 20.61
CA ASN A 160 -3.11 -4.96 19.99
C ASN A 160 -2.36 -5.09 18.66
N LEU A 161 -1.49 -6.11 18.57
CA LEU A 161 -0.71 -6.40 17.38
C LEU A 161 -1.62 -6.85 16.22
N GLU A 162 -2.67 -7.62 16.50
CA GLU A 162 -3.63 -8.03 15.47
C GLU A 162 -4.43 -6.82 14.94
N LEU A 163 -4.87 -5.89 15.80
CA LEU A 163 -5.54 -4.67 15.35
C LEU A 163 -4.66 -3.86 14.40
N ILE A 164 -3.39 -3.62 14.75
CA ILE A 164 -2.51 -2.85 13.85
C ILE A 164 -2.26 -3.60 12.54
N CYS A 165 -2.12 -4.93 12.58
CA CYS A 165 -1.98 -5.74 11.36
C CYS A 165 -3.22 -5.66 10.46
N GLN A 166 -4.44 -5.60 11.02
CA GLN A 166 -5.64 -5.39 10.20
C GLN A 166 -5.69 -3.99 9.58
N ILE A 167 -5.30 -2.94 10.33
CA ILE A 167 -5.16 -1.57 9.79
C ILE A 167 -4.14 -1.56 8.64
N ILE A 168 -2.98 -2.20 8.83
CA ILE A 168 -1.92 -2.32 7.81
C ILE A 168 -2.44 -3.06 6.57
N ARG A 169 -3.19 -4.15 6.75
CA ARG A 169 -3.77 -4.92 5.64
C ARG A 169 -4.75 -4.07 4.84
N GLU A 170 -5.70 -3.40 5.50
CA GLU A 170 -6.67 -2.53 4.83
C GLU A 170 -5.98 -1.42 4.02
N ASP A 171 -4.84 -0.94 4.49
CA ASP A 171 -4.07 0.11 3.81
C ASP A 171 -3.21 -0.44 2.65
N LEU A 172 -2.29 -1.35 2.94
CA LEU A 172 -1.30 -1.84 1.97
C LEU A 172 -1.87 -2.86 0.97
N GLU A 173 -2.82 -3.69 1.38
CA GLU A 173 -3.46 -4.69 0.52
C GLU A 173 -4.77 -4.15 -0.09
N GLY A 174 -5.49 -3.28 0.63
CA GLY A 174 -6.72 -2.67 0.14
C GLY A 174 -6.52 -1.88 -1.16
N GLU A 175 -5.38 -1.21 -1.34
CA GLU A 175 -5.01 -0.56 -2.61
C GLU A 175 -4.99 -1.57 -3.77
N PHE A 176 -4.49 -2.79 -3.55
CA PHE A 176 -4.44 -3.84 -4.57
C PHE A 176 -5.83 -4.42 -4.87
N GLY A 177 -6.67 -4.58 -3.84
CA GLY A 177 -8.04 -5.08 -4.00
C GLY A 177 -8.89 -4.25 -4.96
N VAL A 178 -8.73 -2.91 -4.98
CA VAL A 178 -9.41 -2.01 -5.93
C VAL A 178 -9.07 -2.38 -7.38
N TYR A 179 -7.82 -2.75 -7.62
CA TYR A 179 -7.35 -3.12 -8.95
C TYR A 179 -7.87 -4.50 -9.37
N ILE A 180 -8.09 -5.46 -8.46
CA ILE A 180 -8.58 -6.80 -8.87
C ILE A 180 -10.10 -6.83 -9.15
N LEU A 181 -10.86 -5.84 -8.64
CA LEU A 181 -12.30 -5.77 -8.88
C LEU A 181 -12.64 -5.67 -10.38
N PRO A 182 -13.78 -6.22 -10.84
CA PRO A 182 -14.12 -6.39 -12.26
C PRO A 182 -14.30 -5.09 -13.08
N TYR A 183 -13.96 -3.92 -12.54
CA TYR A 183 -14.15 -2.61 -13.14
C TYR A 183 -12.86 -1.76 -13.15
N TYR A 184 -11.79 -2.25 -13.78
CA TYR A 184 -10.60 -1.44 -14.04
C TYR A 184 -10.95 -0.16 -14.85
N GLN A 185 -11.20 0.93 -14.15
CA GLN A 185 -10.95 2.28 -14.61
C GLN A 185 -10.16 2.98 -13.50
N TYR A 186 -8.83 2.86 -13.54
CA TYR A 186 -7.96 3.74 -12.77
C TYR A 186 -8.23 5.19 -13.21
N LYS A 187 -8.96 5.96 -12.39
CA LYS A 187 -9.30 7.36 -12.66
C LYS A 187 -8.33 8.28 -11.94
N ALA A 188 -7.15 8.48 -12.54
CA ALA A 188 -6.09 9.35 -11.99
C ALA A 188 -6.62 10.74 -11.56
N LYS A 189 -7.60 11.29 -12.28
CA LYS A 189 -8.25 12.57 -11.95
C LYS A 189 -9.02 12.53 -10.64
N ASP A 190 -9.71 11.42 -10.36
CA ASP A 190 -10.51 11.26 -9.16
C ASP A 190 -9.61 11.08 -7.94
N ILE A 191 -8.53 10.29 -8.06
CA ILE A 191 -7.50 10.16 -7.02
C ILE A 191 -6.85 11.52 -6.71
N GLN A 192 -6.51 12.31 -7.73
CA GLN A 192 -5.96 13.66 -7.53
C GLN A 192 -6.93 14.59 -6.82
N GLU A 193 -8.21 14.55 -7.18
CA GLU A 193 -9.25 15.35 -6.54
C GLU A 193 -9.45 14.93 -5.08
N ILE A 194 -9.43 13.62 -4.77
CA ILE A 194 -9.46 13.12 -3.39
C ILE A 194 -8.29 13.70 -2.58
N SER A 195 -7.04 13.63 -3.08
CA SER A 195 -5.87 14.19 -2.37
C SER A 195 -6.00 15.70 -2.11
N LYS A 196 -6.48 16.46 -3.11
CA LYS A 196 -6.70 17.92 -2.98
C LYS A 196 -7.73 18.24 -1.91
N LEU A 197 -8.84 17.50 -1.87
CA LEU A 197 -9.91 17.68 -0.90
C LEU A 197 -9.47 17.25 0.52
N LYS A 198 -8.80 16.10 0.70
CA LYS A 198 -8.22 15.69 2.00
C LYS A 198 -7.31 16.76 2.61
N ARG A 199 -6.51 17.46 1.80
CA ARG A 199 -5.67 18.57 2.29
C ARG A 199 -6.47 19.76 2.81
N LYS A 200 -7.54 20.13 2.10
CA LYS A 200 -8.45 21.19 2.57
C LYS A 200 -9.10 20.76 3.88
N GLU A 201 -9.44 19.48 4.02
CA GLU A 201 -9.97 18.91 5.27
C GLU A 201 -8.98 19.09 6.43
N HIS A 202 -7.74 18.62 6.26
CA HIS A 202 -6.69 18.76 7.27
C HIS A 202 -6.37 20.22 7.64
N GLN A 203 -6.58 21.16 6.72
CA GLN A 203 -6.38 22.59 6.99
C GLN A 203 -7.61 23.30 7.57
N ASN A 204 -8.71 22.59 7.83
CA ASN A 204 -10.00 23.17 8.22
C ASN A 204 -10.53 24.20 7.19
N LYS A 205 -10.24 23.99 5.90
CA LYS A 205 -10.64 24.85 4.77
C LYS A 205 -11.63 24.18 3.81
N LEU A 206 -12.10 22.98 4.14
CA LEU A 206 -13.04 22.22 3.31
C LEU A 206 -14.46 22.74 3.50
N SER A 207 -15.12 23.15 2.42
CA SER A 207 -16.53 23.53 2.48
C SER A 207 -17.45 22.30 2.59
N PRO A 208 -18.72 22.44 3.02
CA PRO A 208 -19.66 21.31 3.10
C PRO A 208 -19.86 20.56 1.76
N ILE A 209 -19.97 21.30 0.65
CA ILE A 209 -20.13 20.71 -0.70
C ILE A 209 -18.86 19.93 -1.10
N GLU A 210 -17.69 20.46 -0.77
CA GLU A 210 -16.41 19.79 -1.02
C GLU A 210 -16.22 18.55 -0.16
N ARG A 211 -16.79 18.54 1.06
CA ARG A 211 -16.84 17.39 1.95
C ARG A 211 -17.73 16.28 1.38
N GLU A 212 -18.94 16.59 0.91
CA GLU A 212 -19.81 15.61 0.25
C GLU A 212 -19.15 15.01 -0.99
N LYS A 213 -18.51 15.86 -1.82
CA LYS A 213 -17.76 15.41 -3.00
C LYS A 213 -16.59 14.49 -2.63
N LEU A 214 -15.85 14.83 -1.57
CA LEU A 214 -14.74 14.01 -1.07
C LEU A 214 -15.22 12.61 -0.70
N TRP A 215 -16.27 12.50 0.11
CA TRP A 215 -16.81 11.23 0.55
C TRP A 215 -17.39 10.40 -0.59
N ALA A 216 -18.12 11.03 -1.53
CA ALA A 216 -18.63 10.34 -2.71
C ALA A 216 -17.50 9.75 -3.58
N LEU A 217 -16.39 10.47 -3.74
CA LEU A 217 -15.22 9.98 -4.48
C LEU A 217 -14.49 8.86 -3.74
N ILE A 218 -14.35 8.95 -2.41
CA ILE A 218 -13.77 7.90 -1.55
C ILE A 218 -14.61 6.63 -1.62
N ASP A 219 -15.93 6.72 -1.41
CA ASP A 219 -16.84 5.56 -1.42
C ASP A 219 -16.84 4.82 -2.76
N GLN A 220 -16.62 5.53 -3.87
CA GLN A 220 -16.61 4.96 -5.21
C GLN A 220 -15.27 4.35 -5.62
N ASN A 221 -14.15 4.84 -5.09
CA ASN A 221 -12.82 4.58 -5.67
C ASN A 221 -11.77 4.10 -4.67
N THR A 222 -12.09 3.98 -3.38
CA THR A 222 -11.14 3.53 -2.36
C THR A 222 -11.71 2.37 -1.55
N THR A 223 -10.85 1.42 -1.19
CA THR A 223 -11.20 0.37 -0.23
C THR A 223 -11.50 1.04 1.11
N LYS A 224 -12.61 0.66 1.74
CA LYS A 224 -12.98 1.25 3.04
C LYS A 224 -11.95 0.81 4.09
N HIS A 225 -11.21 1.77 4.65
CA HIS A 225 -10.28 1.55 5.76
C HIS A 225 -11.06 1.50 7.08
N ILE A 226 -11.95 0.51 7.19
CA ILE A 226 -12.95 0.41 8.26
C ILE A 226 -12.29 0.46 9.64
N TRP A 227 -11.18 -0.26 9.83
CA TRP A 227 -10.50 -0.32 11.11
C TRP A 227 -9.73 0.94 11.43
N LEU A 228 -9.07 1.54 10.44
CA LEU A 228 -8.40 2.82 10.62
C LEU A 228 -9.41 3.91 11.02
N ASP A 229 -10.54 3.99 10.32
CA ASP A 229 -11.57 5.00 10.58
C ASP A 229 -12.18 4.85 11.97
N ARG A 230 -12.53 3.62 12.37
CA ARG A 230 -13.04 3.34 13.71
C ARG A 230 -12.03 3.65 14.81
N PHE A 231 -10.78 3.24 14.59
CA PHE A 231 -9.68 3.51 15.52
C PHE A 231 -9.49 5.01 15.72
N LEU A 232 -9.37 5.78 14.63
CA LEU A 232 -9.20 7.23 14.69
C LEU A 232 -10.42 7.95 15.26
N TYR A 233 -11.64 7.50 14.95
CA TYR A 233 -12.87 8.06 15.51
C TYR A 233 -12.85 8.01 17.05
N ILE A 234 -12.55 6.84 17.62
CA ILE A 234 -12.48 6.66 19.07
C ILE A 234 -11.33 7.45 19.67
N ALA A 235 -10.15 7.40 19.04
CA ALA A 235 -8.99 8.13 19.53
C ALA A 235 -9.28 9.64 19.61
N ASN A 236 -9.91 10.22 18.59
CA ASN A 236 -10.31 11.64 18.59
C ASN A 236 -11.33 11.93 19.71
N ALA A 237 -12.37 11.10 19.84
CA ALA A 237 -13.37 11.28 20.90
C ALA A 237 -12.76 11.19 22.32
N LEU A 238 -11.76 10.33 22.53
CA LEU A 238 -11.03 10.24 23.80
C LEU A 238 -10.12 11.43 24.04
N ALA A 239 -9.43 11.92 22.99
CA ALA A 239 -8.61 13.13 23.08
C ALA A 239 -9.43 14.38 23.43
N GLU A 240 -10.63 14.52 22.84
CA GLU A 240 -11.59 15.59 23.18
C GLU A 240 -12.06 15.51 24.65
N LYS A 241 -12.17 14.29 25.19
CA LYS A 241 -12.51 14.04 26.59
C LYS A 241 -11.33 14.20 27.57
N GLY A 242 -10.16 14.65 27.08
CA GLY A 242 -9.01 14.98 27.93
C GLY A 242 -7.94 13.88 28.05
N CYS A 243 -7.97 12.84 27.20
CA CYS A 243 -6.90 11.84 27.15
C CYS A 243 -5.62 12.44 26.51
N SER A 244 -4.77 13.04 27.33
CA SER A 244 -3.59 13.81 26.88
C SER A 244 -2.56 12.99 26.12
N GLU A 245 -2.35 11.72 26.49
CA GLU A 245 -1.40 10.84 25.82
C GLU A 245 -1.88 10.46 24.42
N ILE A 246 -3.17 10.11 24.28
CA ILE A 246 -3.83 9.90 22.99
C ILE A 246 -3.72 11.14 22.11
N LYS A 247 -4.00 12.33 22.67
CA LYS A 247 -3.91 13.61 21.95
C LYS A 247 -2.52 13.85 21.36
N LYS A 248 -1.46 13.56 22.11
CA LYS A 248 -0.07 13.69 21.65
C LYS A 248 0.20 12.81 20.42
N PHE A 249 -0.22 11.55 20.45
CA PHE A 249 -0.02 10.63 19.32
C PHE A 249 -0.87 11.00 18.09
N LEU A 250 -2.07 11.57 18.28
CA LEU A 250 -2.87 12.10 17.17
C LEU A 250 -2.24 13.33 16.52
N GLU A 251 -1.57 14.19 17.30
CA GLU A 251 -0.79 15.31 16.78
C GLU A 251 0.39 14.83 15.93
N ILE A 252 1.15 13.83 16.43
CA ILE A 252 2.22 13.19 15.66
C ILE A 252 1.67 12.58 14.36
N HIS A 253 0.55 11.84 14.43
CA HIS A 253 -0.10 11.26 13.25
C HIS A 253 -0.43 12.32 12.20
N SER A 254 -1.03 13.44 12.63
CA SER A 254 -1.39 14.56 11.76
C SER A 254 -0.17 15.21 11.10
N ASN A 255 0.93 15.36 11.84
CA ASN A 255 2.19 15.89 11.31
C ASN A 255 2.81 15.00 10.25
N ILE A 256 2.76 13.67 10.44
CA ILE A 256 3.26 12.70 9.45
C ILE A 256 2.41 12.76 8.18
N LEU A 257 1.07 12.76 8.29
CA LEU A 257 0.17 12.90 7.14
C LEU A 257 0.40 14.22 6.39
N TYR A 258 0.64 15.32 7.09
CA TYR A 258 1.00 16.58 6.47
C TYR A 258 2.30 16.49 5.65
N ALA A 259 3.33 15.83 6.20
CA ALA A 259 4.60 15.61 5.52
C ALA A 259 4.44 14.74 4.25
N ILE A 260 3.69 13.65 4.33
CA ILE A 260 3.36 12.78 3.19
C ILE A 260 2.68 13.59 2.07
N ASN A 261 1.64 14.34 2.41
CA ASN A 261 0.91 15.18 1.46
C ASN A 261 1.81 16.23 0.79
N LYS A 262 2.74 16.83 1.56
CA LYS A 262 3.71 17.78 1.03
C LYS A 262 4.64 17.14 0.00
N LEU A 263 5.13 15.91 0.26
CA LEU A 263 5.96 15.18 -0.69
C LEU A 263 5.21 14.80 -1.97
N GLN A 264 3.96 14.34 -1.87
CA GLN A 264 3.14 14.02 -3.04
C GLN A 264 2.94 15.25 -3.93
N ILE A 265 2.61 16.41 -3.35
CA ILE A 265 2.45 17.64 -4.13
C ILE A 265 3.76 18.02 -4.82
N LYS A 266 4.89 17.93 -4.12
CA LYS A 266 6.19 18.22 -4.71
C LYS A 266 6.46 17.35 -5.94
N SER A 267 6.18 16.05 -5.87
CA SER A 267 6.34 15.14 -7.03
C SER A 267 5.31 15.36 -8.14
N TYR A 268 4.13 15.90 -7.83
CA TYR A 268 3.16 16.33 -8.86
C TYR A 268 3.59 17.63 -9.57
N CYS A 269 4.17 18.58 -8.84
CA CYS A 269 4.62 19.86 -9.38
C CYS A 269 5.96 19.76 -10.13
N ASP A 270 6.78 18.76 -9.81
CA ASP A 270 8.03 18.46 -10.50
C ASP A 270 8.01 16.99 -11.00
N PRO A 271 7.57 16.76 -12.25
CA PRO A 271 7.58 15.44 -12.84
C PRO A 271 8.98 14.83 -12.95
N ALA A 272 10.06 15.62 -12.85
CA ALA A 272 11.42 15.10 -12.85
C ALA A 272 11.70 14.24 -11.61
N LEU A 273 11.02 14.52 -10.49
CA LEU A 273 11.02 13.71 -9.28
C LEU A 273 10.21 12.40 -9.42
N LYS A 274 9.55 12.18 -10.56
CA LYS A 274 8.95 10.89 -10.94
C LYS A 274 9.80 10.13 -11.96
N ILE A 275 10.95 10.69 -12.38
CA ILE A 275 11.83 10.03 -13.34
C ILE A 275 12.68 9.01 -12.59
N HIS A 276 12.05 7.91 -12.23
CA HIS A 276 12.74 6.64 -12.26
C HIS A 276 12.47 5.99 -13.60
N LYS A 277 13.54 5.43 -14.17
CA LYS A 277 13.48 4.51 -15.30
C LYS A 277 12.76 3.24 -14.83
N GLN A 278 11.45 3.31 -14.59
CA GLN A 278 10.63 2.17 -14.90
C GLN A 278 10.95 1.88 -16.36
N VAL A 279 11.55 0.73 -16.62
CA VAL A 279 11.42 0.15 -17.95
C VAL A 279 9.92 -0.05 -18.07
N SER A 280 9.22 0.91 -18.64
CA SER A 280 7.83 0.73 -18.99
C SER A 280 7.83 -0.41 -20.00
N HIS A 281 6.90 -1.33 -19.87
CA HIS A 281 6.70 -2.36 -20.87
C HIS A 281 5.23 -2.28 -21.23
N TYR A 282 4.92 -2.52 -22.49
CA TYR A 282 3.54 -2.60 -22.94
C TYR A 282 3.29 -3.95 -23.59
N CYS A 283 2.09 -4.47 -23.37
CA CYS A 283 1.63 -5.67 -24.06
C CYS A 283 0.89 -5.23 -25.32
N GLU A 284 1.31 -5.76 -26.45
CA GLU A 284 0.65 -5.61 -27.74
C GLU A 284 0.44 -7.00 -28.32
N ASN A 285 -0.81 -7.38 -28.55
CA ASN A 285 -1.19 -8.69 -29.08
C ASN A 285 -0.58 -9.89 -28.31
N GLY A 286 -0.54 -9.80 -26.98
CA GLY A 286 0.04 -10.85 -26.13
C GLY A 286 1.57 -10.87 -26.07
N VAL A 287 2.25 -9.95 -26.76
CA VAL A 287 3.72 -9.84 -26.78
C VAL A 287 4.17 -8.66 -25.94
N ILE A 288 5.14 -8.90 -25.05
CA ILE A 288 5.71 -7.88 -24.16
C ILE A 288 6.83 -7.14 -24.91
N SER A 289 6.65 -5.82 -25.05
CA SER A 289 7.65 -4.92 -25.63
C SER A 289 8.23 -3.99 -24.55
N TYR A 290 9.54 -3.78 -24.59
CA TYR A 290 10.27 -2.89 -23.67
C TYR A 290 10.19 -1.44 -24.19
N GLY A 291 9.80 -0.48 -23.34
CA GLY A 291 9.71 0.95 -23.66
C GLY A 291 8.35 1.59 -23.33
N VAL A 292 8.20 2.89 -23.57
CA VAL A 292 6.93 3.61 -23.38
C VAL A 292 6.04 3.29 -24.59
N LYS A 293 4.79 2.85 -24.36
CA LYS A 293 3.84 2.62 -25.46
C LYS A 293 3.76 3.90 -26.31
N PRO A 294 4.02 3.85 -27.62
CA PRO A 294 3.87 5.01 -28.49
C PRO A 294 2.49 5.62 -28.28
N LYS A 295 2.41 6.94 -28.08
CA LYS A 295 1.12 7.64 -27.88
C LYS A 295 0.15 7.18 -28.95
N TRP A 296 -1.00 6.68 -28.52
CA TRP A 296 -2.13 6.37 -29.40
C TRP A 296 -2.40 7.63 -30.22
N LYS A 297 -2.04 7.63 -31.51
CA LYS A 297 -2.51 8.66 -32.42
C LYS A 297 -4.01 8.41 -32.56
N ALA A 298 -4.79 9.30 -31.97
CA ALA A 298 -6.20 9.44 -32.31
C ALA A 298 -6.35 9.75 -33.80
#